data_AF-A0A943JLB8-F1
#
_entry.id   AF-A0A943JLB8-F1
#
_cell.length_a   1.000
_cell.length_b   1.000
_cell.length_c   1.000
_cell.angle_alpha   90.00
_cell.angle_beta   90.00
_cell.angle_gamma   90.00
#
_symmetry.space_group_name_H-M   'P 1'
#
loop_
_entity.id
_entity.type
_entity.pdbx_description
1 polymer ?
#
loop_
_entity_poly.entity_id
_entity_poly.type
_entity_poly.pdbx_seq_one_letter_code
_entity_poly.pdbx_strand_id
1 'polypeptide(L)'
;MEEQKIKEIIEEMPQYKVNKIANEIAIRITNVFTELKDQYDELLKKLVQCQIKIARFEDENMSHYYSNGVIYFSNKIHTNSINEVLVIEYLHFLQDGREQTCFQESLNNFAAKLLTQELKERMNVFGIFLTSLIEGDYALLVNLIMQIDFLVGRKEFVETVINNKDEYYVLINKISNGNINRLTGDFRKLYYLVLDYKTTDDLYKIEQEIREMYFSIQNYIMKFYFYYMTIHITDEEEVQEIKQKLEALKNYRGVIEEDKFYEEGCQKIVESLNKKEKQLKKKNSKNALAIIYKNRLIAFIKKLLSFNS
;
A
#
# COMPACT_ATOMS: atom_id res chain seq x y z
N MET A 1 -17.30 -18.14 -18.50
CA MET A 1 -16.51 -19.39 -18.62
C MET A 1 -15.82 -19.59 -17.27
N GLU A 2 -16.60 -19.91 -16.24
CA GLU A 2 -16.18 -19.88 -14.83
C GLU A 2 -16.31 -21.26 -14.14
N GLU A 3 -16.95 -22.23 -14.79
CA GLU A 3 -17.17 -23.59 -14.28
C GLU A 3 -15.96 -24.53 -14.43
N GLN A 4 -14.81 -24.05 -14.93
CA GLN A 4 -13.65 -24.92 -15.24
C GLN A 4 -12.68 -25.20 -14.08
N LYS A 5 -12.87 -24.61 -12.89
CA LYS A 5 -11.96 -24.79 -11.74
C LYS A 5 -12.49 -25.74 -10.66
N ILE A 6 -13.79 -25.96 -10.63
CA ILE A 6 -14.47 -26.72 -9.59
C ILE A 6 -14.84 -28.08 -10.16
N LYS A 7 -14.31 -29.14 -9.54
CA LYS A 7 -14.63 -30.52 -9.90
C LYS A 7 -15.95 -30.97 -9.29
N GLU A 8 -16.17 -30.61 -8.01
CA GLU A 8 -17.33 -31.08 -7.24
C GLU A 8 -17.62 -30.15 -6.07
N ILE A 9 -18.90 -29.85 -5.81
CA ILE A 9 -19.34 -29.18 -4.58
C ILE A 9 -19.64 -30.25 -3.52
N ILE A 10 -19.00 -30.13 -2.36
CA ILE A 10 -19.11 -31.07 -1.24
C ILE A 10 -20.18 -30.60 -0.26
N GLU A 11 -20.17 -29.32 0.11
CA GLU A 11 -21.08 -28.74 1.12
C GLU A 11 -21.36 -27.27 0.80
N GLU A 12 -22.60 -26.83 0.97
CA GLU A 12 -22.92 -25.40 1.06
C GLU A 12 -22.96 -24.99 2.52
N MET A 13 -22.16 -24.00 2.90
CA MET A 13 -22.10 -23.56 4.29
C MET A 13 -23.44 -22.92 4.68
N PRO A 14 -24.07 -23.34 5.80
CA PRO A 14 -25.31 -22.72 6.25
C PRO A 14 -25.18 -21.21 6.45
N GLN A 15 -26.17 -20.45 5.99
CA GLN A 15 -26.14 -18.98 5.99
C GLN A 15 -25.86 -18.38 7.37
N TYR A 16 -26.34 -18.99 8.46
CA TYR A 16 -26.07 -18.48 9.82
C TYR A 16 -24.57 -18.52 10.18
N LYS A 17 -23.79 -19.49 9.67
CA LYS A 17 -22.34 -19.55 9.85
C LYS A 17 -21.66 -18.47 9.01
N VAL A 18 -22.10 -18.29 7.77
CA VAL A 18 -21.60 -17.24 6.87
C VAL A 18 -21.84 -15.86 7.49
N ASN A 19 -23.03 -15.60 8.02
CA ASN A 19 -23.37 -14.36 8.72
C ASN A 19 -22.48 -14.11 9.93
N LYS A 20 -22.14 -15.16 10.70
CA LYS A 20 -21.23 -15.05 11.84
C LYS A 20 -19.83 -14.63 11.39
N ILE A 21 -19.31 -15.25 10.33
CA ILE A 21 -18.01 -14.90 9.74
C ILE A 21 -18.02 -13.47 9.21
N ALA A 22 -19.02 -13.11 8.42
CA ALA A 22 -19.20 -11.76 7.88
C ALA A 22 -19.22 -10.69 8.98
N ASN A 23 -19.91 -10.98 10.10
CA ASN A 23 -19.92 -10.11 11.27
C ASN A 23 -18.53 -9.93 11.90
N GLU A 24 -17.80 -11.02 12.12
CA GLU A 24 -16.45 -10.95 12.68
C GLU A 24 -15.48 -10.19 11.77
N ILE A 25 -15.60 -10.35 10.45
CA ILE A 25 -14.81 -9.60 9.46
C ILE A 25 -15.17 -8.12 9.47
N ALA A 26 -16.47 -7.78 9.49
CA ALA A 26 -16.92 -6.39 9.57
C ALA A 26 -16.34 -5.70 10.82
N ILE A 27 -16.42 -6.35 11.98
CA ILE A 27 -15.85 -5.85 13.25
C ILE A 27 -14.34 -5.60 13.10
N ARG A 28 -13.59 -6.56 12.54
CA ARG A 28 -12.14 -6.42 12.33
C ARG A 28 -11.81 -5.25 11.41
N ILE A 29 -12.53 -5.11 10.29
CA ILE A 29 -12.35 -4.01 9.34
C ILE A 29 -12.55 -2.67 10.03
N THR A 30 -13.65 -2.49 10.77
CA THR A 30 -13.95 -1.21 11.42
C THR A 30 -13.06 -0.90 12.62
N ASN A 31 -12.49 -1.93 13.25
CA ASN A 31 -11.54 -1.76 14.35
C ASN A 31 -10.14 -1.38 13.85
N VAL A 32 -9.68 -2.02 12.77
CA VAL A 32 -8.35 -1.78 12.17
C VAL A 32 -8.34 -0.48 11.36
N PHE A 33 -9.39 -0.25 10.57
CA PHE A 33 -9.56 0.96 9.76
C PHE A 33 -10.61 1.87 10.40
N THR A 34 -10.18 2.64 11.39
CA THR A 34 -11.08 3.48 12.20
C THR A 34 -11.86 4.52 11.39
N GLU A 35 -11.38 4.91 10.21
CA GLU A 35 -12.11 5.74 9.23
C GLU A 35 -13.47 5.12 8.82
N LEU A 36 -13.60 3.79 8.91
CA LEU A 36 -14.81 3.05 8.53
C LEU A 36 -15.73 2.74 9.71
N LYS A 37 -15.46 3.27 10.91
CA LYS A 37 -16.22 2.92 12.12
C LYS A 37 -17.72 3.13 11.98
N ASP A 38 -18.12 4.21 11.31
CA ASP A 38 -19.54 4.55 11.09
C ASP A 38 -20.15 3.81 9.88
N GLN A 39 -19.37 3.03 9.13
CA GLN A 39 -19.81 2.25 7.97
C GLN A 39 -20.08 0.77 8.31
N TYR A 40 -20.02 0.39 9.59
CA TYR A 40 -20.20 -1.00 10.04
C TYR A 40 -21.48 -1.64 9.49
N ASP A 41 -22.63 -0.98 9.62
CA ASP A 41 -23.92 -1.54 9.21
C ASP A 41 -24.01 -1.76 7.69
N GLU A 42 -23.46 -0.83 6.90
CA GLU A 42 -23.44 -0.94 5.44
C GLU A 42 -22.48 -2.02 4.97
N LEU A 43 -21.30 -2.10 5.60
CA LEU A 43 -20.31 -3.13 5.34
C LEU A 43 -20.86 -4.51 5.67
N LEU A 44 -21.48 -4.68 6.84
CA LEU A 44 -22.08 -5.95 7.25
C LEU A 44 -23.18 -6.38 6.28
N LYS A 45 -24.07 -5.46 5.88
CA LYS A 45 -25.14 -5.74 4.89
C LYS A 45 -24.60 -6.26 3.56
N LYS A 46 -23.42 -5.81 3.13
CA LYS A 46 -22.74 -6.35 1.95
C LYS A 46 -22.17 -7.74 2.24
N LEU A 47 -21.36 -7.87 3.29
CA LEU A 47 -20.62 -9.11 3.60
C LEU A 47 -21.55 -10.32 3.82
N VAL A 48 -22.73 -10.14 4.43
CA VAL A 48 -23.68 -11.25 4.64
C VAL A 48 -24.31 -11.79 3.35
N GLN A 49 -24.17 -11.10 2.22
CA GLN A 49 -24.65 -11.56 0.92
C GLN A 49 -23.72 -12.60 0.27
N CYS A 50 -22.49 -12.72 0.78
CA CYS A 50 -21.55 -13.74 0.32
C CYS A 50 -22.13 -15.15 0.55
N GLN A 51 -21.82 -16.07 -0.35
CA GLN A 51 -22.03 -17.51 -0.15
C GLN A 51 -20.68 -18.19 0.04
N ILE A 52 -20.64 -19.26 0.86
CA ILE A 52 -19.43 -20.07 1.04
C ILE A 52 -19.77 -21.52 0.73
N LYS A 53 -18.98 -22.15 -0.14
CA LYS A 53 -19.12 -23.56 -0.50
C LYS A 53 -17.80 -24.30 -0.26
N ILE A 54 -17.89 -25.52 0.26
CA ILE A 54 -16.77 -26.44 0.32
C ILE A 54 -16.78 -27.25 -0.97
N ALA A 55 -15.64 -27.28 -1.66
CA ALA A 55 -15.52 -27.87 -2.99
C ALA A 55 -14.22 -28.67 -3.15
N ARG A 56 -14.22 -29.60 -4.11
CA ARG A 56 -13.02 -30.21 -4.67
C ARG A 56 -12.67 -29.45 -5.95
N PHE A 57 -11.43 -29.00 -6.06
CA PHE A 57 -10.94 -28.30 -7.24
C PHE A 57 -10.39 -29.29 -8.29
N GLU A 58 -10.32 -28.83 -9.54
CA GLU A 58 -9.66 -29.58 -10.63
C GLU A 58 -8.14 -29.61 -10.45
N ASP A 59 -7.54 -28.50 -10.01
CA ASP A 59 -6.14 -28.43 -9.60
C ASP A 59 -6.00 -28.71 -8.10
N GLU A 60 -5.28 -29.77 -7.74
CA GLU A 60 -5.06 -30.17 -6.34
C GLU A 60 -4.25 -29.16 -5.52
N ASN A 61 -3.53 -28.25 -6.18
CA ASN A 61 -2.80 -27.15 -5.55
C ASN A 61 -3.71 -25.97 -5.21
N MET A 62 -4.90 -25.89 -5.82
CA MET A 62 -5.89 -24.87 -5.52
C MET A 62 -6.62 -25.23 -4.22
N SER A 63 -6.69 -24.27 -3.30
CA SER A 63 -7.32 -24.49 -1.99
C SER A 63 -8.46 -23.52 -1.70
N HIS A 64 -8.54 -22.41 -2.40
CA HIS A 64 -9.59 -21.40 -2.29
C HIS A 64 -9.81 -20.71 -3.64
N TYR A 65 -11.01 -20.19 -3.86
CA TYR A 65 -11.37 -19.45 -5.08
C TYR A 65 -12.60 -18.58 -4.84
N TYR A 66 -12.59 -17.34 -5.29
CA TYR A 66 -13.79 -16.51 -5.38
C TYR A 66 -14.32 -16.43 -6.83
N SER A 67 -15.64 -16.55 -7.00
CA SER A 67 -16.34 -16.24 -8.25
C SER A 67 -17.80 -15.87 -8.01
N ASN A 68 -18.23 -14.74 -8.57
CA ASN A 68 -19.63 -14.30 -8.65
C ASN A 68 -20.41 -14.41 -7.34
N GLY A 69 -19.90 -13.77 -6.27
CA GLY A 69 -20.57 -13.77 -4.97
C GLY A 69 -20.37 -15.05 -4.14
N VAL A 70 -19.64 -16.04 -4.65
CA VAL A 70 -19.40 -17.32 -3.99
C VAL A 70 -17.92 -17.51 -3.72
N ILE A 71 -17.59 -17.78 -2.46
CA ILE A 71 -16.26 -18.22 -2.02
C ILE A 71 -16.27 -19.74 -1.95
N TYR A 72 -15.35 -20.37 -2.64
CA TYR A 72 -15.12 -21.80 -2.64
C TYR A 72 -13.87 -22.11 -1.81
N PHE A 73 -13.99 -23.04 -0.87
CA PHE A 73 -12.86 -23.56 -0.10
C PHE A 73 -12.70 -25.05 -0.31
N SER A 74 -11.47 -25.51 -0.34
CA SER A 74 -11.18 -26.93 -0.20
C SER A 74 -11.49 -27.37 1.22
N ASN A 75 -11.82 -28.64 1.40
CA ASN A 75 -12.00 -29.24 2.72
C ASN A 75 -10.72 -29.21 3.60
N LYS A 76 -9.58 -28.79 3.04
CA LYS A 76 -8.31 -28.61 3.75
C LYS A 76 -8.26 -27.29 4.55
N ILE A 77 -9.12 -26.31 4.22
CA ILE A 77 -9.12 -25.00 4.88
C ILE A 77 -10.02 -25.00 6.10
N HIS A 78 -9.46 -24.65 7.26
CA HIS A 78 -10.21 -24.47 8.49
C HIS A 78 -11.00 -23.15 8.44
N THR A 79 -12.33 -23.25 8.47
CA THR A 79 -13.26 -22.10 8.48
C THR A 79 -13.84 -21.79 9.87
N ASN A 80 -13.30 -22.44 10.91
CA ASN A 80 -13.78 -22.30 12.29
C ASN A 80 -13.28 -21.02 12.99
N SER A 81 -12.30 -20.33 12.40
CA SER A 81 -11.77 -19.04 12.88
C SER A 81 -11.42 -18.14 11.70
N ILE A 82 -11.42 -16.83 11.93
CA ILE A 82 -10.94 -15.86 10.93
C ILE A 82 -9.44 -16.06 10.72
N ASN A 83 -9.07 -16.36 9.49
CA ASN A 83 -7.69 -16.51 9.03
C ASN A 83 -7.44 -15.66 7.77
N GLU A 84 -6.18 -15.57 7.33
CA GLU A 84 -5.77 -14.74 6.19
C GLU A 84 -6.49 -15.11 4.91
N VAL A 85 -6.61 -16.40 4.59
CA VAL A 85 -7.28 -16.87 3.37
C VAL A 85 -8.75 -16.46 3.36
N LEU A 86 -9.45 -16.63 4.49
CA LEU A 86 -10.84 -16.21 4.62
C LEU A 86 -10.99 -14.71 4.38
N VAL A 87 -10.12 -13.89 4.97
CA VAL A 87 -10.18 -12.44 4.78
C VAL A 87 -9.89 -12.06 3.33
N ILE A 88 -8.88 -12.66 2.69
CA ILE A 88 -8.56 -12.41 1.27
C ILE A 88 -9.78 -12.67 0.39
N GLU A 89 -10.46 -13.80 0.55
CA GLU A 89 -11.62 -14.11 -0.29
C GLU A 89 -12.82 -13.19 -0.02
N TYR A 90 -12.99 -12.71 1.21
CA TYR A 90 -13.98 -11.66 1.47
C TYR A 90 -13.59 -10.30 0.86
N LEU A 91 -12.30 -9.99 0.75
CA LEU A 91 -11.84 -8.82 -0.01
C LEU A 91 -12.13 -8.99 -1.50
N HIS A 92 -11.92 -10.18 -2.08
CA HIS A 92 -12.32 -10.46 -3.45
C HIS A 92 -13.83 -10.26 -3.66
N PHE A 93 -14.64 -10.73 -2.72
CA PHE A 93 -16.09 -10.49 -2.74
C PHE A 93 -16.46 -9.01 -2.67
N LEU A 94 -15.85 -8.22 -1.78
CA LEU A 94 -16.06 -6.77 -1.72
C LEU A 94 -15.63 -6.06 -3.01
N GLN A 95 -14.66 -6.64 -3.71
CA GLN A 95 -14.06 -6.13 -4.94
C GLN A 95 -14.63 -6.80 -6.20
N ASP A 96 -15.84 -7.37 -6.13
CA ASP A 96 -16.44 -8.04 -7.27
C ASP A 96 -16.42 -7.16 -8.54
N GLY A 97 -16.03 -7.75 -9.67
CA GLY A 97 -15.82 -7.04 -10.93
C GLY A 97 -14.49 -6.28 -11.08
N ARG A 98 -13.63 -6.21 -10.05
CA ARG A 98 -12.27 -5.64 -10.16
C ARG A 98 -11.27 -6.67 -10.67
N GLU A 99 -10.39 -6.24 -11.57
CA GLU A 99 -9.25 -7.05 -12.00
C GLU A 99 -8.24 -7.27 -10.85
N GLN A 100 -8.00 -8.54 -10.53
CA GLN A 100 -7.05 -8.94 -9.50
C GLN A 100 -5.62 -9.03 -10.05
N THR A 101 -5.04 -7.86 -10.31
CA THR A 101 -3.62 -7.73 -10.70
C THR A 101 -2.70 -8.12 -9.55
N CYS A 102 -1.43 -8.48 -9.82
CA CYS A 102 -0.44 -8.74 -8.76
C CYS A 102 -0.30 -7.55 -7.77
N PHE A 103 -0.51 -6.32 -8.24
CA PHE A 103 -0.53 -5.14 -7.37
C PHE A 103 -1.76 -5.14 -6.46
N GLN A 104 -2.97 -5.37 -7.00
CA GLN A 104 -4.20 -5.46 -6.21
C GLN A 104 -4.15 -6.61 -5.19
N GLU A 105 -3.69 -7.78 -5.62
CA GLU A 105 -3.49 -8.94 -4.76
C GLU A 105 -2.52 -8.63 -3.61
N SER A 106 -1.49 -7.84 -3.87
CA SER A 106 -0.56 -7.39 -2.81
C SER A 106 -1.24 -6.45 -1.81
N LEU A 107 -2.16 -5.58 -2.27
CA LEU A 107 -2.99 -4.76 -1.38
C LEU A 107 -3.90 -5.63 -0.52
N ASN A 108 -4.53 -6.65 -1.13
CA ASN A 108 -5.43 -7.58 -0.44
C ASN A 108 -4.70 -8.41 0.60
N ASN A 109 -3.52 -8.94 0.27
CA ASN A 109 -2.66 -9.67 1.21
C ASN A 109 -2.20 -8.77 2.37
N PHE A 110 -1.83 -7.52 2.09
CA PHE A 110 -1.47 -6.57 3.14
C PHE A 110 -2.66 -6.26 4.05
N ALA A 111 -3.84 -5.96 3.49
CA ALA A 111 -5.05 -5.70 4.26
C ALA A 111 -5.49 -6.90 5.09
N ALA A 112 -5.51 -8.10 4.49
CA ALA A 112 -5.81 -9.33 5.18
C ALA A 112 -4.90 -9.50 6.39
N LYS A 113 -3.63 -9.13 6.25
CA LYS A 113 -2.69 -9.24 7.35
C LYS A 113 -2.92 -8.25 8.48
N LEU A 114 -3.26 -7.00 8.15
CA LEU A 114 -3.69 -6.02 9.16
C LEU A 114 -4.94 -6.48 9.92
N LEU A 115 -5.82 -7.24 9.26
CA LEU A 115 -7.07 -7.73 9.84
C LEU A 115 -6.91 -9.01 10.69
N THR A 116 -5.82 -9.76 10.50
CA THR A 116 -5.60 -11.06 11.15
C THR A 116 -4.44 -11.09 12.14
N GLN A 117 -3.47 -10.16 12.10
CA GLN A 117 -2.23 -10.27 12.86
C GLN A 117 -2.02 -9.26 14.01
N GLU A 118 -1.27 -9.75 15.02
CA GLU A 118 -0.23 -9.05 15.78
C GLU A 118 1.11 -9.17 15.01
N LEU A 119 1.81 -8.07 14.73
CA LEU A 119 3.01 -7.96 13.88
C LEU A 119 4.11 -9.02 14.16
N LYS A 120 4.57 -9.77 13.14
CA LYS A 120 5.76 -10.64 13.21
C LYS A 120 7.07 -9.97 12.75
N GLU A 121 8.18 -10.53 13.21
CA GLU A 121 9.57 -10.05 13.14
C GLU A 121 10.18 -10.03 11.72
N ARG A 122 11.35 -9.38 11.60
CA ARG A 122 12.17 -9.31 10.37
C ARG A 122 12.43 -10.72 9.82
N MET A 123 12.32 -10.86 8.50
CA MET A 123 12.62 -12.09 7.76
C MET A 123 13.70 -11.89 6.70
N ASN A 124 14.33 -12.99 6.29
CA ASN A 124 15.24 -13.05 5.16
C ASN A 124 14.55 -13.78 4.01
N VAL A 125 14.34 -13.08 2.90
CA VAL A 125 13.69 -13.60 1.68
C VAL A 125 14.65 -13.38 0.52
N PHE A 126 15.17 -14.46 -0.07
CA PHE A 126 16.16 -14.42 -1.15
C PHE A 126 17.40 -13.55 -0.84
N GLY A 127 17.87 -13.59 0.42
CA GLY A 127 19.00 -12.77 0.88
C GLY A 127 18.65 -11.32 1.20
N ILE A 128 17.38 -10.92 1.10
CA ILE A 128 16.88 -9.59 1.47
C ILE A 128 16.34 -9.65 2.89
N PHE A 129 16.93 -8.86 3.80
CA PHE A 129 16.40 -8.67 5.14
C PHE A 129 15.32 -7.59 5.10
N LEU A 130 14.09 -7.94 5.48
CA LEU A 130 12.96 -7.03 5.44
C LEU A 130 11.95 -7.34 6.53
N THR A 131 11.10 -6.36 6.82
CA THR A 131 9.88 -6.58 7.60
C THR A 131 8.78 -6.98 6.63
N SER A 132 8.40 -8.25 6.57
CA SER A 132 7.15 -8.64 5.89
C SER A 132 6.15 -9.11 6.91
N LEU A 133 4.91 -8.77 6.65
CA LEU A 133 3.80 -9.26 7.44
C LEU A 133 3.40 -10.66 7.00
N ILE A 134 3.77 -11.13 5.79
CA ILE A 134 3.38 -12.45 5.28
C ILE A 134 4.59 -13.28 4.81
N GLU A 135 4.40 -14.59 4.74
CA GLU A 135 5.33 -15.54 4.11
C GLU A 135 4.83 -15.92 2.71
N GLY A 136 5.69 -16.56 1.90
CA GLY A 136 5.32 -17.07 0.57
C GLY A 136 5.39 -16.04 -0.56
N ASP A 137 4.58 -16.26 -1.59
CA ASP A 137 4.79 -15.72 -2.95
C ASP A 137 4.65 -14.20 -3.03
N TYR A 138 3.86 -13.63 -2.11
CA TYR A 138 3.61 -12.20 -2.03
C TYR A 138 4.48 -11.49 -0.99
N ALA A 139 5.39 -12.18 -0.28
CA ALA A 139 6.15 -11.59 0.83
C ALA A 139 6.94 -10.34 0.44
N LEU A 140 7.62 -10.36 -0.70
CA LEU A 140 8.34 -9.19 -1.23
C LEU A 140 7.39 -8.08 -1.66
N LEU A 141 6.29 -8.43 -2.33
CA LEU A 141 5.35 -7.46 -2.86
C LEU A 141 4.58 -6.75 -1.74
N VAL A 142 4.18 -7.48 -0.70
CA VAL A 142 3.54 -6.90 0.50
C VAL A 142 4.49 -5.95 1.22
N ASN A 143 5.77 -6.27 1.32
CA ASN A 143 6.73 -5.32 1.88
C ASN A 143 6.81 -4.02 1.03
N LEU A 144 6.78 -4.12 -0.30
CA LEU A 144 6.74 -2.93 -1.16
C LEU A 144 5.43 -2.13 -0.96
N ILE A 145 4.28 -2.80 -0.77
CA ILE A 145 3.02 -2.13 -0.41
C ILE A 145 3.13 -1.41 0.94
N MET A 146 3.76 -2.02 1.95
CA MET A 146 3.98 -1.38 3.25
C MET A 146 4.80 -0.09 3.12
N GLN A 147 5.81 -0.08 2.24
CA GLN A 147 6.58 1.12 1.96
C GLN A 147 5.71 2.20 1.31
N ILE A 148 4.87 1.85 0.33
CA ILE A 148 3.96 2.80 -0.31
C ILE A 148 2.95 3.34 0.71
N ASP A 149 2.29 2.47 1.47
CA ASP A 149 1.29 2.82 2.50
C ASP A 149 1.89 3.78 3.55
N PHE A 150 3.10 3.50 4.03
CA PHE A 150 3.83 4.41 4.92
C PHE A 150 4.06 5.79 4.29
N LEU A 151 4.38 5.84 2.99
CA LEU A 151 4.65 7.09 2.28
C LEU A 151 3.40 7.88 1.93
N VAL A 152 2.33 7.24 1.46
CA VAL A 152 1.18 7.94 0.86
C VAL A 152 -0.01 8.09 1.80
N GLY A 153 -0.14 7.21 2.79
CA GLY A 153 -1.22 7.24 3.78
C GLY A 153 -2.29 6.16 3.59
N ARG A 154 -3.08 5.96 4.65
CA ARG A 154 -4.01 4.84 4.82
C ARG A 154 -5.40 5.06 4.19
N LYS A 155 -5.84 6.31 4.07
CA LYS A 155 -7.24 6.63 3.70
C LYS A 155 -7.60 6.11 2.31
N GLU A 156 -6.81 6.47 1.30
CA GLU A 156 -7.04 6.06 -0.09
C GLU A 156 -6.87 4.55 -0.27
N PHE A 157 -5.97 3.93 0.50
CA PHE A 157 -5.79 2.48 0.56
C PHE A 157 -7.09 1.79 0.98
N VAL A 158 -7.72 2.26 2.06
CA VAL A 158 -8.97 1.70 2.58
C VAL A 158 -10.11 1.87 1.59
N GLU A 159 -10.25 3.05 0.97
CA GLU A 159 -11.28 3.27 -0.06
C GLU A 159 -11.13 2.32 -1.26
N THR A 160 -9.90 1.92 -1.57
CA THR A 160 -9.62 1.00 -2.67
C THR A 160 -9.89 -0.44 -2.28
N VAL A 161 -9.36 -0.88 -1.15
CA VAL A 161 -9.40 -2.29 -0.74
C VAL A 161 -10.76 -2.70 -0.19
N ILE A 162 -11.44 -1.82 0.56
CA ILE A 162 -12.71 -2.15 1.22
C ILE A 162 -13.91 -1.64 0.44
N ASN A 163 -13.84 -0.40 -0.06
CA ASN A 163 -14.95 0.26 -0.74
C ASN A 163 -14.90 0.10 -2.27
N ASN A 164 -13.93 -0.65 -2.80
CA ASN A 164 -13.77 -0.98 -4.21
C ASN A 164 -13.67 0.27 -5.13
N LYS A 165 -13.07 1.36 -4.65
CA LYS A 165 -12.82 2.58 -5.45
C LYS A 165 -11.39 2.61 -6.00
N ASP A 166 -11.08 3.54 -6.89
CA ASP A 166 -9.73 3.66 -7.48
C ASP A 166 -8.84 4.69 -6.78
N GLU A 167 -9.22 5.19 -5.60
CA GLU A 167 -8.57 6.32 -4.92
C GLU A 167 -7.06 6.11 -4.71
N TYR A 168 -6.63 4.90 -4.34
CA TYR A 168 -5.22 4.58 -4.13
C TYR A 168 -4.44 4.56 -5.46
N TYR A 169 -5.06 4.04 -6.52
CA TYR A 169 -4.49 4.07 -7.86
C TYR A 169 -4.37 5.50 -8.37
N VAL A 170 -5.38 6.34 -8.15
CA VAL A 170 -5.37 7.76 -8.51
C VAL A 170 -4.26 8.50 -7.78
N LEU A 171 -4.13 8.28 -6.46
CA LEU A 171 -3.08 8.88 -5.64
C LEU A 171 -1.69 8.46 -6.11
N ILE A 172 -1.46 7.15 -6.28
CA ILE A 172 -0.17 6.62 -6.76
C ILE A 172 0.15 7.13 -8.15
N ASN A 173 -0.83 7.20 -9.05
CA ASN A 173 -0.63 7.71 -10.39
C ASN A 173 -0.23 9.20 -10.37
N LYS A 174 -0.86 10.00 -9.51
CA LYS A 174 -0.52 11.41 -9.30
C LYS A 174 0.92 11.59 -8.80
N ILE A 175 1.31 10.90 -7.73
CA ILE A 175 2.66 11.02 -7.14
C ILE A 175 3.75 10.40 -8.02
N SER A 176 3.39 9.43 -8.87
CA SER A 176 4.31 8.81 -9.83
C SER A 176 4.38 9.56 -11.18
N ASN A 177 3.75 10.72 -11.30
CA ASN A 177 3.66 11.51 -12.53
C ASN A 177 3.11 10.70 -13.72
N GLY A 178 2.03 9.96 -13.52
CA GLY A 178 1.34 9.21 -14.58
C GLY A 178 1.87 7.80 -14.86
N ASN A 179 2.76 7.28 -14.01
CA ASN A 179 3.51 6.05 -14.31
C ASN A 179 3.05 4.82 -13.49
N ILE A 180 1.79 4.79 -13.05
CA ILE A 180 1.29 3.64 -12.28
C ILE A 180 1.38 2.31 -13.04
N ASN A 181 1.19 2.32 -14.37
CA ASN A 181 1.29 1.12 -15.21
C ASN A 181 2.68 0.48 -15.18
N ARG A 182 3.73 1.30 -15.01
CA ARG A 182 5.08 0.79 -14.81
C ARG A 182 5.17 0.04 -13.48
N LEU A 183 4.67 0.66 -12.40
CA LEU A 183 4.71 0.06 -11.07
C LEU A 183 3.93 -1.27 -11.03
N THR A 184 2.71 -1.31 -11.58
CA THR A 184 1.92 -2.55 -11.63
C THR A 184 2.58 -3.61 -12.51
N GLY A 185 3.21 -3.21 -13.62
CA GLY A 185 4.01 -4.09 -14.47
C GLY A 185 5.23 -4.66 -13.76
N ASP A 186 5.94 -3.86 -12.96
CA ASP A 186 7.11 -4.32 -12.22
C ASP A 186 6.72 -5.23 -11.04
N PHE A 187 5.59 -4.97 -10.35
CA PHE A 187 5.01 -5.90 -9.38
C PHE A 187 4.69 -7.26 -10.02
N ARG A 188 4.08 -7.25 -11.20
CA ARG A 188 3.79 -8.48 -11.97
C ARG A 188 5.08 -9.24 -12.28
N LYS A 189 6.11 -8.58 -12.78
CA LYS A 189 7.41 -9.21 -13.08
C LYS A 189 8.02 -9.84 -11.83
N LEU A 190 8.05 -9.12 -10.71
CA LEU A 190 8.59 -9.63 -9.45
C LEU A 190 7.85 -10.89 -8.99
N TYR A 191 6.53 -10.89 -9.06
CA TYR A 191 5.72 -12.06 -8.71
C TYR A 191 6.06 -13.28 -9.56
N TYR A 192 6.16 -13.13 -10.89
CA TYR A 192 6.51 -14.25 -11.76
C TYR A 192 7.94 -14.77 -11.52
N LEU A 193 8.92 -13.90 -11.22
CA LEU A 193 10.25 -14.35 -10.82
C LEU A 193 10.21 -15.21 -9.55
N VAL A 194 9.38 -14.83 -8.56
CA VAL A 194 9.17 -15.61 -7.33
C VAL A 194 8.51 -16.96 -7.61
N LEU A 195 7.60 -17.04 -8.59
CA LEU A 195 7.03 -18.32 -9.02
C LEU A 195 8.07 -19.17 -9.75
N ASP A 196 8.84 -18.58 -10.66
CA ASP A 196 9.89 -19.26 -11.43
C ASP A 196 10.95 -19.87 -10.51
N TYR A 197 11.27 -19.22 -9.39
CA TYR A 197 12.15 -19.76 -8.34
C TYR A 197 11.76 -21.17 -7.89
N LYS A 198 10.46 -21.46 -7.82
CA LYS A 198 9.95 -22.76 -7.34
C LYS A 198 10.15 -23.89 -8.35
N THR A 199 10.37 -23.55 -9.61
CA THR A 199 10.39 -24.52 -10.72
C THR A 199 11.73 -24.57 -11.47
N THR A 200 12.62 -23.60 -11.24
CA THR A 200 13.90 -23.50 -11.95
C THR A 200 15.00 -24.32 -11.27
N ASP A 201 15.93 -24.82 -12.09
CA ASP A 201 17.16 -25.48 -11.60
C ASP A 201 18.28 -24.47 -11.28
N ASP A 202 18.24 -23.26 -11.87
CA ASP A 202 19.24 -22.21 -11.66
C ASP A 202 18.79 -21.20 -10.59
N LEU A 203 18.78 -21.67 -9.34
CA LEU A 203 18.34 -20.89 -8.17
C LEU A 203 19.16 -19.61 -7.97
N TYR A 204 20.47 -19.66 -8.24
CA TYR A 204 21.36 -18.52 -8.02
C TYR A 204 21.01 -17.35 -8.94
N LYS A 205 20.80 -17.62 -10.23
CA LYS A 205 20.44 -16.59 -11.20
C LYS A 205 19.10 -15.95 -10.86
N ILE A 206 18.08 -16.76 -10.59
CA ILE A 206 16.75 -16.23 -10.29
C ILE A 206 16.74 -15.42 -8.99
N GLU A 207 17.51 -15.79 -7.96
CA GLU A 207 17.66 -14.99 -6.74
C GLU A 207 18.32 -13.64 -6.99
N GLN A 208 19.27 -13.57 -7.93
CA GLN A 208 19.82 -12.28 -8.37
C GLN A 208 18.77 -11.44 -9.07
N GLU A 209 18.02 -12.01 -10.01
CA GLU A 209 16.97 -11.29 -10.76
C GLU A 209 15.85 -10.79 -9.83
N ILE A 210 15.43 -11.62 -8.86
CA ILE A 210 14.45 -11.23 -7.82
C ILE A 210 14.99 -10.05 -7.00
N ARG A 211 16.24 -10.13 -6.53
CA ARG A 211 16.86 -9.04 -5.75
C ARG A 211 16.94 -7.74 -6.54
N GLU A 212 17.45 -7.80 -7.77
CA GLU A 212 17.57 -6.65 -8.64
C GLU A 212 16.21 -6.01 -8.92
N MET A 213 15.20 -6.82 -9.21
CA MET A 213 13.83 -6.34 -9.44
C MET A 213 13.24 -5.70 -8.18
N TYR A 214 13.35 -6.36 -7.03
CA TYR A 214 12.85 -5.82 -5.76
C TYR A 214 13.49 -4.46 -5.42
N PHE A 215 14.82 -4.36 -5.48
CA PHE A 215 15.51 -3.11 -5.20
C PHE A 215 15.22 -2.04 -6.25
N SER A 216 15.06 -2.41 -7.52
CA SER A 216 14.62 -1.47 -8.57
C SER A 216 13.26 -0.85 -8.22
N ILE A 217 12.29 -1.66 -7.79
CA ILE A 217 10.95 -1.18 -7.40
C ILE A 217 11.00 -0.34 -6.13
N GLN A 218 11.69 -0.81 -5.08
CA GLN A 218 11.89 -0.07 -3.82
C GLN A 218 12.48 1.32 -4.08
N ASN A 219 13.53 1.39 -4.90
CA ASN A 219 14.16 2.65 -5.25
C ASN A 219 13.27 3.55 -6.11
N TYR A 220 12.44 2.95 -6.96
CA TYR A 220 11.44 3.68 -7.72
C TYR A 220 10.37 4.30 -6.82
N ILE A 221 9.85 3.54 -5.84
CA ILE A 221 8.90 4.01 -4.81
C ILE A 221 9.45 5.20 -4.05
N MET A 222 10.67 5.07 -3.53
CA MET A 222 11.34 6.16 -2.84
C MET A 222 11.46 7.39 -3.75
N LYS A 223 11.99 7.23 -4.97
CA LYS A 223 12.24 8.37 -5.87
C LYS A 223 10.96 9.11 -6.24
N PHE A 224 9.90 8.40 -6.65
CA PHE A 224 8.71 9.11 -7.12
C PHE A 224 8.07 9.91 -5.98
N TYR A 225 7.96 9.34 -4.77
CA TYR A 225 7.34 10.04 -3.65
C TYR A 225 8.14 11.29 -3.27
N PHE A 226 9.45 11.14 -3.00
CA PHE A 226 10.24 12.26 -2.51
C PHE A 226 10.51 13.33 -3.58
N TYR A 227 10.59 12.95 -4.86
CA TYR A 227 10.70 13.94 -5.93
C TYR A 227 9.40 14.71 -6.12
N TYR A 228 8.25 14.03 -6.06
CA TYR A 228 6.94 14.68 -6.07
C TYR A 228 6.81 15.68 -4.91
N MET A 229 7.09 15.23 -3.69
CA MET A 229 7.00 16.09 -2.50
C MET A 229 7.94 17.28 -2.59
N THR A 230 9.19 17.11 -3.02
CA THR A 230 10.14 18.24 -3.11
C THR A 230 9.64 19.36 -4.03
N ILE A 231 8.90 19.02 -5.09
CA ILE A 231 8.31 20.02 -5.99
C ILE A 231 7.17 20.76 -5.27
N HIS A 232 6.36 20.06 -4.49
CA HIS A 232 5.08 20.55 -3.97
C HIS A 232 5.11 21.11 -2.55
N ILE A 233 6.18 20.87 -1.79
CA ILE A 233 6.36 21.47 -0.46
C ILE A 233 6.27 23.00 -0.54
N THR A 234 5.52 23.60 0.38
CA THR A 234 5.21 25.04 0.40
C THR A 234 5.84 25.81 1.55
N ASP A 235 6.27 25.13 2.62
CA ASP A 235 6.89 25.76 3.79
C ASP A 235 8.06 24.94 4.37
N GLU A 236 8.73 25.50 5.38
CA GLU A 236 9.93 24.93 5.98
C GLU A 236 9.65 23.77 6.94
N GLU A 237 8.44 23.70 7.51
CA GLU A 237 8.01 22.65 8.43
C GLU A 237 7.78 21.34 7.66
N GLU A 238 7.06 21.42 6.54
CA GLU A 238 6.86 20.31 5.59
C GLU A 238 8.19 19.74 5.09
N VAL A 239 9.25 20.57 4.90
CA VAL A 239 10.58 20.06 4.55
C VAL A 239 11.13 19.15 5.65
N GLN A 240 10.99 19.53 6.92
CA GLN A 240 11.49 18.73 8.04
C GLN A 240 10.70 17.44 8.20
N GLU A 241 9.38 17.49 8.06
CA GLU A 241 8.52 16.30 8.07
C GLU A 241 8.94 15.30 6.99
N ILE A 242 9.19 15.78 5.77
CA ILE A 242 9.61 14.92 4.65
C ILE A 242 11.01 14.35 4.87
N LYS A 243 11.94 15.10 5.49
CA LYS A 243 13.26 14.57 5.90
C LYS A 243 13.12 13.47 6.95
N GLN A 244 12.28 13.67 7.96
CA GLN A 244 12.00 12.67 8.99
C GLN A 244 11.37 11.41 8.38
N LYS A 245 10.47 11.59 7.41
CA LYS A 245 9.83 10.48 6.70
C LYS A 245 10.83 9.67 5.88
N LEU A 246 11.80 10.32 5.22
CA LEU A 246 12.89 9.64 4.52
C LEU A 246 13.75 8.80 5.47
N GLU A 247 14.06 9.33 6.66
CA GLU A 247 14.81 8.59 7.67
C GLU A 247 14.02 7.38 8.20
N ALA A 248 12.73 7.59 8.50
CA ALA A 248 11.85 6.54 9.00
C ALA A 248 11.53 5.44 7.97
N LEU A 249 11.61 5.73 6.66
CA LEU A 249 11.45 4.72 5.60
C LEU A 249 12.46 3.56 5.73
N LYS A 250 13.62 3.80 6.36
CA LYS A 250 14.63 2.75 6.64
C LYS A 250 14.08 1.57 7.43
N ASN A 251 12.99 1.76 8.18
CA ASN A 251 12.37 0.70 8.98
C ASN A 251 11.45 -0.24 8.18
N TYR A 252 11.07 0.17 6.96
CA TYR A 252 10.15 -0.59 6.10
C TYR A 252 10.85 -1.22 4.90
N ARG A 253 12.01 -0.70 4.51
CA ARG A 253 12.76 -1.15 3.34
C ARG A 253 13.40 -2.51 3.54
N GLY A 254 13.60 -3.24 2.45
CA GLY A 254 14.50 -4.38 2.42
C GLY A 254 15.95 -3.93 2.31
N VAL A 255 16.86 -4.72 2.89
CA VAL A 255 18.30 -4.45 2.91
C VAL A 255 19.10 -5.71 2.59
N ILE A 256 20.23 -5.50 1.92
CA ILE A 256 21.34 -6.46 1.79
C ILE A 256 22.56 -5.86 2.49
N GLU A 257 23.59 -6.68 2.75
CA GLU A 257 24.88 -6.16 3.23
C GLU A 257 25.41 -5.12 2.22
N GLU A 258 25.70 -3.90 2.69
CA GLU A 258 26.13 -2.72 1.91
C GLU A 258 25.22 -2.26 0.76
N ASP A 259 24.04 -1.71 1.07
CA ASP A 259 23.13 -1.10 0.08
C ASP A 259 23.53 0.36 -0.30
N LYS A 260 24.65 0.49 -1.03
CA LYS A 260 25.20 1.79 -1.48
C LYS A 260 24.24 2.57 -2.38
N PHE A 261 23.44 1.87 -3.20
CA PHE A 261 22.54 2.52 -4.14
C PHE A 261 21.43 3.29 -3.43
N TYR A 262 20.86 2.72 -2.37
CA TYR A 262 19.86 3.41 -1.56
C TYR A 262 20.45 4.63 -0.85
N GLU A 263 21.67 4.51 -0.31
CA GLU A 263 22.35 5.61 0.37
C GLU A 263 22.61 6.78 -0.58
N GLU A 264 23.11 6.52 -1.79
CA GLU A 264 23.27 7.53 -2.84
C GLU A 264 21.92 8.16 -3.25
N GLY A 265 20.87 7.34 -3.34
CA GLY A 265 19.51 7.80 -3.62
C GLY A 265 19.00 8.77 -2.54
N CYS A 266 19.18 8.42 -1.28
CA CYS A 266 18.81 9.24 -0.13
C CYS A 266 19.59 10.56 -0.12
N GLN A 267 20.90 10.53 -0.37
CA GLN A 267 21.73 11.74 -0.43
C GLN A 267 21.20 12.72 -1.49
N LYS A 268 20.87 12.23 -2.69
CA LYS A 268 20.28 13.07 -3.75
C LYS A 268 18.94 13.69 -3.34
N ILE A 269 18.10 12.94 -2.62
CA ILE A 269 16.83 13.45 -2.09
C ILE A 269 17.10 14.53 -1.04
N VAL A 270 18.00 14.29 -0.08
CA VAL A 270 18.37 15.24 0.97
C VAL A 270 18.93 16.53 0.38
N GLU A 271 19.78 16.45 -0.65
CA GLU A 271 20.28 17.62 -1.37
C GLU A 271 19.15 18.42 -2.01
N SER A 272 18.18 17.75 -2.62
CA SER A 272 17.02 18.38 -3.24
C SER A 272 16.16 19.12 -2.20
N LEU A 273 15.89 18.47 -1.06
CA LEU A 273 15.17 19.06 0.07
C LEU A 273 15.93 20.25 0.66
N ASN A 274 17.25 20.15 0.82
CA ASN A 274 18.09 21.27 1.29
C ASN A 274 18.07 22.47 0.34
N LYS A 275 18.04 22.22 -0.99
CA LYS A 275 17.89 23.28 -2.00
C LYS A 275 16.52 23.96 -1.86
N LYS A 276 15.45 23.17 -1.72
CA LYS A 276 14.09 23.68 -1.52
C LYS A 276 13.97 24.51 -0.24
N GLU A 277 14.52 24.04 0.88
CA GLU A 277 14.55 24.76 2.15
C GLU A 277 15.20 26.14 2.03
N LYS A 278 16.36 26.22 1.35
CA LYS A 278 17.05 27.49 1.08
C LYS A 278 16.22 28.44 0.22
N GLN A 279 15.44 27.91 -0.73
CA GLN A 279 14.56 28.73 -1.57
C GLN A 279 13.39 29.32 -0.76
N LEU A 280 12.78 28.52 0.11
CA LEU A 280 11.68 28.94 0.97
C LEU A 280 12.14 30.01 1.98
N LYS A 281 13.29 29.80 2.65
CA LYS A 281 13.92 30.80 3.54
C LYS A 281 14.16 32.15 2.87
N LYS A 282 14.65 32.13 1.61
CA LYS A 282 14.85 33.35 0.82
C LYS A 282 13.54 34.04 0.44
N LYS A 283 12.47 33.28 0.16
CA LYS A 283 11.15 33.84 -0.16
C LYS A 283 10.52 34.50 1.08
N ASN A 284 10.60 33.83 2.22
CA ASN A 284 10.07 34.33 3.50
C ASN A 284 10.78 35.61 3.95
N SER A 285 12.11 35.66 3.85
CA SER A 285 12.86 36.87 4.23
C SER A 285 12.57 38.07 3.31
N LYS A 286 12.44 37.86 2.00
CA LYS A 286 12.02 38.93 1.05
C LYS A 286 10.61 39.45 1.36
N ASN A 287 9.67 38.56 1.66
CA ASN A 287 8.31 38.95 2.01
C ASN A 287 8.27 39.75 3.31
N ALA A 288 9.02 39.32 4.33
CA ALA A 288 9.13 40.06 5.60
C ALA A 288 9.69 41.47 5.39
N LEU A 289 10.75 41.62 4.60
CA LEU A 289 11.32 42.92 4.23
C LEU A 289 10.31 43.82 3.49
N ALA A 290 9.55 43.26 2.55
CA ALA A 290 8.53 44.00 1.80
C ALA A 290 7.38 44.50 2.69
N ILE A 291 6.93 43.68 3.64
CA ILE A 291 5.89 44.06 4.62
C ILE A 291 6.38 45.19 5.52
N ILE A 292 7.62 45.10 6.02
CA ILE A 292 8.24 46.16 6.84
C ILE A 292 8.31 47.47 6.04
N TYR A 293 8.72 47.41 4.78
CA TYR A 293 8.82 48.59 3.93
C TYR A 293 7.45 49.23 3.67
N LYS A 294 6.42 48.43 3.36
CA LYS A 294 5.04 48.90 3.16
C LYS A 294 4.48 49.56 4.42
N ASN A 295 4.71 48.97 5.59
CA ASN A 295 4.27 49.54 6.87
C ASN A 295 4.96 50.87 7.18
N ARG A 296 6.28 50.99 6.91
CA ARG A 296 7.00 52.27 7.06
C ARG A 296 6.47 53.35 6.12
N LEU A 297 6.15 53.00 4.88
CA LEU A 297 5.63 53.94 3.89
C LEU A 297 4.21 54.42 4.25
N ILE A 298 3.34 53.53 4.73
CA ILE A 298 2.02 53.89 5.26
C ILE A 298 2.16 54.81 6.49
N ALA A 299 3.08 54.50 7.41
CA ALA A 299 3.32 55.34 8.59
C ALA A 299 3.82 56.74 8.20
N PHE A 300 4.68 56.83 7.18
CA PHE A 300 5.18 58.09 6.65
C PHE A 300 4.07 58.94 6.01
N ILE A 301 3.20 58.33 5.18
CA ILE A 301 2.05 59.02 4.57
C ILE A 301 1.08 59.53 5.65
N LYS A 302 0.76 58.71 6.66
CA LYS A 302 -0.09 59.15 7.79
C LYS A 302 0.49 60.36 8.52
N LYS A 303 1.82 60.37 8.73
CA LYS A 303 2.51 61.48 9.38
C LYS A 303 2.45 62.76 8.55
N LEU A 304 2.58 62.69 7.22
CA LEU A 304 2.43 63.84 6.33
C LEU A 304 0.99 64.38 6.33
N LEU A 305 -0.01 63.50 6.33
CA LEU A 305 -1.42 63.90 6.38
C LEU A 305 -1.79 64.61 7.69
N SER A 306 -1.16 64.24 8.82
CA SER A 306 -1.37 64.91 10.11
C SER A 306 -0.71 66.29 10.25
N PHE A 307 0.14 66.70 9.30
CA PHE A 307 0.73 68.05 9.28
C PHE A 307 -0.08 69.06 8.44
N ASN A 308 -1.06 68.59 7.68
CA ASN A 308 -1.93 69.41 6.83
C ASN A 308 -3.37 69.57 7.37
N SER A 309 -3.56 69.27 8.66
CA SER A 309 -4.82 69.42 9.41
C SER A 309 -4.58 70.30 10.64
#